data_AF-A0A2I0NIF1-F1
#
_entry.id   AF-A0A2I0NIF1-F1
#
_cell.length_a   1.000
_cell.length_b   1.000
_cell.length_c   1.000
_cell.angle_alpha   90.00
_cell.angle_beta   90.00
_cell.angle_gamma   90.00
#
_symmetry.space_group_name_H-M   'P 1'
#
loop_
_entity.id
_entity.type
_entity.pdbx_description
1 polymer ?
#
loop_
_entity_poly.entity_id
_entity_poly.type
_entity_poly.pdbx_seq_one_letter_code
_entity_poly.pdbx_strand_id
1 'polypeptide(L)'
;MISNDLIFDLGFHNGDDTAFYLTKGFRVVAVEANPELFEAGLHRFDSDVRAGRLILLNKAISENTGKVDFFIHATKTEWSSCLLSMAESDGSSATRVTVDSTNLHELILEYGVPHYLKVDLEGCDLFVAKHLSECELKPKFVSFETSKRDYFGIFSYLYVSGYTGFQLINQANNPNRVIPKTATDVKDDNFIFSEFSSGFFGEDLPKDKWLTFEESLTRYIKYKELKQIDNVELGLGWLDVHARMD
;
A
#
# COMPACT_ATOMS: atom_id res chain seq x y z
N MET A 1 17.46 13.51 1.04
CA MET A 1 18.20 12.32 1.57
C MET A 1 17.15 11.25 1.86
N ILE A 2 17.40 9.99 1.52
CA ILE A 2 16.47 8.88 1.82
C ILE A 2 16.57 8.57 3.31
N SER A 3 15.43 8.48 4.00
CA SER A 3 15.38 8.14 5.43
C SER A 3 15.21 6.63 5.56
N ASN A 4 16.25 5.96 6.07
CA ASN A 4 16.27 4.49 6.20
C ASN A 4 15.30 3.93 7.26
N ASP A 5 14.72 4.81 8.09
CA ASP A 5 13.83 4.47 9.19
C ASP A 5 12.39 4.96 8.97
N LEU A 6 12.05 5.46 7.78
CA LEU A 6 10.74 6.04 7.47
C LEU A 6 9.95 5.16 6.49
N ILE A 7 8.67 4.97 6.77
CA ILE A 7 7.72 4.28 5.90
C ILE A 7 6.53 5.20 5.61
N PHE A 8 6.07 5.21 4.36
CA PHE A 8 4.78 5.77 3.99
C PHE A 8 3.77 4.64 3.81
N ASP A 9 2.64 4.75 4.50
CA ASP A 9 1.49 3.83 4.40
C ASP A 9 0.30 4.62 3.83
N LEU A 10 0.11 4.53 2.51
CA LEU A 10 -0.98 5.22 1.81
C LEU A 10 -2.15 4.26 1.64
N GLY A 11 -3.26 4.55 2.32
CA GLY A 11 -4.35 3.60 2.50
C GLY A 11 -4.19 2.80 3.79
N PHE A 12 -4.09 3.54 4.90
CA PHE A 12 -3.85 2.98 6.23
C PHE A 12 -4.94 2.01 6.69
N HIS A 13 -6.20 2.26 6.32
CA HIS A 13 -7.38 1.49 6.72
C HIS A 13 -7.49 1.33 8.24
N ASN A 14 -7.38 0.11 8.76
CA ASN A 14 -7.39 -0.17 10.20
C ASN A 14 -5.97 -0.08 10.83
N GLY A 15 -4.92 0.07 10.02
CA GLY A 15 -3.52 0.17 10.43
C GLY A 15 -2.78 -1.15 10.64
N ASP A 16 -3.23 -2.27 10.10
CA ASP A 16 -2.56 -3.58 10.28
C ASP A 16 -1.13 -3.60 9.73
N ASP A 17 -0.90 -2.97 8.57
CA ASP A 17 0.44 -2.77 8.02
C ASP A 17 1.30 -1.85 8.89
N THR A 18 0.76 -0.69 9.26
CA THR A 18 1.41 0.25 10.18
C THR A 18 1.81 -0.41 11.50
N ALA A 19 0.99 -1.30 12.05
CA ALA A 19 1.33 -2.04 13.26
C ALA A 19 2.61 -2.86 13.07
N PHE A 20 2.74 -3.59 11.95
CA PHE A 20 3.93 -4.37 11.64
C PHE A 20 5.17 -3.48 11.47
N TYR A 21 5.03 -2.35 10.78
CA TYR A 21 6.12 -1.39 10.60
C TYR A 21 6.63 -0.83 11.93
N LEU A 22 5.71 -0.51 12.85
CA LEU A 22 6.02 -0.01 14.18
C LEU A 22 6.69 -1.06 15.08
N THR A 23 6.32 -2.34 14.97
CA THR A 23 7.01 -3.44 15.70
C THR A 23 8.44 -3.61 15.20
N LYS A 24 8.69 -3.35 13.90
CA LYS A 24 10.04 -3.31 13.32
C LYS A 24 10.85 -2.05 13.65
N GLY A 25 10.25 -1.10 14.35
CA GLY A 25 10.93 0.12 14.83
C GLY A 25 11.01 1.26 13.83
N PHE A 26 10.30 1.17 12.70
CA PHE A 26 10.20 2.29 11.76
C PHE A 26 9.34 3.43 12.34
N ARG A 27 9.59 4.64 11.83
CA ARG A 27 8.63 5.75 11.87
C ARG A 27 7.72 5.64 10.67
N VAL A 28 6.44 5.91 10.86
CA VAL A 28 5.42 5.76 9.82
C VAL A 28 4.69 7.09 9.63
N VAL A 29 4.55 7.51 8.37
CA VAL A 29 3.57 8.52 7.96
C VAL A 29 2.47 7.77 7.23
N ALA A 30 1.29 7.72 7.85
CA ALA A 30 0.13 7.02 7.35
C ALA A 30 -0.95 7.99 6.89
N VAL A 31 -1.65 7.66 5.81
CA VAL A 31 -2.72 8.49 5.25
C VAL A 31 -4.00 7.67 5.16
N GLU A 32 -5.06 8.19 5.79
CA GLU A 32 -6.40 7.60 5.80
C GLU A 32 -7.46 8.64 5.42
N ALA A 33 -8.27 8.34 4.42
CA ALA A 33 -9.30 9.26 3.96
C ALA A 33 -10.59 9.16 4.78
N ASN A 34 -10.96 7.96 5.25
CA ASN A 34 -12.15 7.73 6.05
C ASN A 34 -11.99 8.33 7.47
N PRO A 35 -12.77 9.36 7.84
CA PRO A 35 -12.65 10.00 9.15
C PRO A 35 -12.88 9.05 10.34
N GLU A 36 -13.76 8.05 10.19
CA GLU A 36 -14.04 7.10 11.27
C GLU A 36 -12.85 6.16 11.52
N LEU A 37 -12.21 5.68 10.45
CA LEU A 37 -11.01 4.84 10.54
C LEU A 37 -9.80 5.64 11.04
N PHE A 38 -9.71 6.91 10.64
CA PHE A 38 -8.70 7.83 11.16
C PHE A 38 -8.80 7.97 12.69
N GLU A 39 -9.97 8.27 13.23
CA GLU A 39 -10.18 8.40 14.68
C GLU A 39 -9.92 7.07 15.40
N ALA A 40 -10.39 5.95 14.84
CA ALA A 40 -10.09 4.62 15.38
C ALA A 40 -8.58 4.32 15.39
N GLY A 41 -7.86 4.74 14.35
CA GLY A 41 -6.41 4.65 14.24
C GLY A 41 -5.69 5.48 15.31
N LEU A 42 -6.10 6.72 15.55
CA LEU A 42 -5.55 7.55 16.63
C LEU A 42 -5.73 6.89 17.99
N HIS A 43 -6.87 6.25 18.24
CA HIS A 43 -7.10 5.49 19.47
C HIS A 43 -6.25 4.21 19.56
N ARG A 44 -6.18 3.43 18.47
CA ARG A 44 -5.41 2.17 18.41
C ARG A 44 -3.91 2.40 18.62
N PHE A 45 -3.37 3.48 18.06
CA PHE A 45 -1.94 3.78 18.04
C PHE A 45 -1.55 4.97 18.91
N ASP A 46 -2.35 5.29 19.93
CA ASP A 46 -2.17 6.47 20.80
C ASP A 46 -0.75 6.59 21.37
N SER A 47 -0.13 5.48 21.80
CA SER A 47 1.24 5.47 22.29
C SER A 47 2.27 5.86 21.23
N ASP A 48 2.07 5.40 19.99
CA ASP A 48 2.99 5.63 18.87
C ASP A 48 2.85 7.02 18.29
N VAL A 49 1.62 7.55 18.26
CA VAL A 49 1.33 8.94 17.91
C VAL A 49 1.97 9.88 18.92
N ARG A 50 1.78 9.64 20.23
CA ARG A 50 2.39 10.47 21.29
C ARG A 50 3.92 10.41 21.29
N ALA A 51 4.49 9.26 20.93
CA ALA A 51 5.93 9.07 20.81
C ALA A 51 6.52 9.64 19.51
N GLY A 52 5.68 10.15 18.59
CA GLY A 52 6.13 10.64 17.28
C GLY A 52 6.63 9.55 16.34
N ARG A 53 6.30 8.27 16.62
CA ARG A 53 6.61 7.14 15.74
C ARG A 53 5.58 6.97 14.62
N LEU A 54 4.35 7.39 14.86
CA LEU A 54 3.28 7.43 13.85
C LEU A 54 2.78 8.86 13.66
N ILE A 55 2.79 9.32 12.42
CA ILE A 55 2.06 10.51 11.99
C ILE A 55 0.90 10.01 11.14
N LEU A 56 -0.33 10.09 11.66
CA LEU A 56 -1.53 9.70 10.93
C LEU A 56 -2.24 10.96 10.40
N LEU A 57 -2.56 10.98 9.11
CA LEU A 57 -3.16 12.12 8.43
C LEU A 57 -4.57 11.76 7.93
N ASN A 58 -5.59 12.52 8.33
CA ASN A 58 -6.93 12.38 7.74
C ASN A 58 -7.01 13.13 6.40
N LYS A 59 -6.48 12.51 5.34
CA LYS A 59 -6.46 13.06 4.00
C LYS A 59 -6.70 11.97 2.97
N ALA A 60 -7.20 12.35 1.81
CA ALA A 60 -7.15 11.51 0.62
C ALA A 60 -5.84 11.73 -0.14
N ILE A 61 -5.35 10.68 -0.81
CA ILE A 61 -4.31 10.83 -1.84
C ILE A 61 -4.98 11.08 -3.18
N SER A 62 -4.60 12.17 -3.85
CA SER A 62 -5.12 12.53 -5.17
C SER A 62 -4.05 13.17 -6.05
N GLU A 63 -4.39 13.44 -7.32
CA GLU A 63 -3.48 14.11 -8.25
C GLU A 63 -3.11 15.53 -7.78
N ASN A 64 -4.09 16.30 -7.30
CA ASN A 64 -3.90 17.66 -6.80
C ASN A 64 -4.27 17.80 -5.32
N THR A 65 -3.71 18.80 -4.63
CA THR A 65 -4.10 19.17 -3.26
C THR A 65 -5.41 19.97 -3.26
N GLY A 66 -6.11 19.98 -2.12
CA GLY A 66 -7.36 20.72 -1.95
C GLY A 66 -8.40 19.91 -1.19
N LYS A 67 -9.65 19.97 -1.64
CA LYS A 67 -10.74 19.13 -1.15
C LYS A 67 -11.20 18.19 -2.24
N VAL A 68 -11.42 16.93 -1.89
CA VAL A 68 -11.93 15.91 -2.81
C VAL A 68 -13.09 15.16 -2.17
N ASP A 69 -13.95 14.61 -3.02
CA ASP A 69 -14.98 13.68 -2.58
C ASP A 69 -14.35 12.30 -2.35
N PHE A 70 -14.67 11.69 -1.23
CA PHE A 70 -14.31 10.32 -0.86
C PHE A 70 -15.60 9.53 -0.59
N PHE A 71 -15.66 8.31 -1.10
CA PHE A 71 -16.85 7.48 -1.09
C PHE A 71 -16.60 6.27 -0.20
N ILE A 72 -17.24 6.28 0.97
CA ILE A 72 -17.15 5.22 1.98
C ILE A 72 -18.12 4.11 1.59
N HIS A 73 -17.58 2.93 1.30
CA HIS A 73 -18.38 1.75 0.96
C HIS A 73 -19.24 1.33 2.17
N ALA A 74 -20.50 0.94 1.95
CA ALA A 74 -21.46 0.70 3.03
C ALA A 74 -21.07 -0.39 4.05
N THR A 75 -20.42 -1.49 3.61
CA THR A 75 -20.07 -2.63 4.47
C THR A 75 -18.60 -3.04 4.44
N LYS A 76 -17.90 -2.83 3.32
CA LYS A 76 -16.49 -3.17 3.11
C LYS A 76 -15.65 -1.91 3.07
N THR A 77 -15.33 -1.37 4.23
CA THR A 77 -14.60 -0.09 4.34
C THR A 77 -13.28 -0.08 3.57
N GLU A 78 -12.65 -1.24 3.39
CA GLU A 78 -11.45 -1.47 2.59
C GLU A 78 -11.67 -1.23 1.09
N TRP A 79 -12.91 -1.17 0.60
CA TRP A 79 -13.25 -0.83 -0.80
C TRP A 79 -13.65 0.64 -0.99
N SER A 80 -13.44 1.48 0.03
CA SER A 80 -13.72 2.91 -0.05
C SER A 80 -12.70 3.61 -0.95
N SER A 81 -13.13 4.59 -1.74
CA SER A 81 -12.27 5.20 -2.76
C SER A 81 -12.62 6.66 -3.04
N CYS A 82 -11.69 7.41 -3.62
CA CYS A 82 -11.99 8.72 -4.22
C CYS A 82 -12.78 8.59 -5.53
N LEU A 83 -12.94 7.37 -6.05
CA LEU A 83 -13.68 7.07 -7.28
C LEU A 83 -14.99 6.36 -6.93
N LEU A 84 -16.13 7.02 -7.17
CA LEU A 84 -17.45 6.43 -6.91
C LEU A 84 -17.63 5.08 -7.63
N SER A 85 -17.14 4.98 -8.88
CA SER A 85 -17.22 3.74 -9.67
C SER A 85 -16.44 2.58 -9.06
N MET A 86 -15.44 2.84 -8.22
CA MET A 86 -14.72 1.79 -7.48
C MET A 86 -15.47 1.42 -6.20
N ALA A 87 -15.87 2.43 -5.42
CA ALA A 87 -16.60 2.23 -4.17
C ALA A 87 -17.97 1.55 -4.33
N GLU A 88 -18.59 1.64 -5.52
CA GLU A 88 -19.86 0.98 -5.86
C GLU A 88 -19.68 -0.15 -6.90
N SER A 89 -18.47 -0.66 -7.09
CA SER A 89 -18.15 -1.61 -8.15
C SER A 89 -18.86 -2.98 -8.03
N ASP A 90 -19.31 -3.35 -6.83
CA ASP A 90 -20.11 -4.57 -6.58
C ASP A 90 -21.63 -4.32 -6.56
N GLY A 91 -22.06 -3.10 -6.90
CA GLY A 91 -23.46 -2.68 -6.88
C GLY A 91 -23.97 -2.20 -5.52
N SER A 92 -23.10 -2.15 -4.50
CA SER A 92 -23.40 -1.49 -3.22
C SER A 92 -23.49 0.03 -3.37
N SER A 93 -24.17 0.70 -2.45
CA SER A 93 -24.16 2.16 -2.34
C SER A 93 -23.00 2.65 -1.47
N ALA A 94 -22.40 3.79 -1.82
CA ALA A 94 -21.38 4.46 -1.01
C ALA A 94 -21.91 5.74 -0.35
N THR A 95 -21.37 6.08 0.81
CA THR A 95 -21.62 7.36 1.49
C THR A 95 -20.52 8.34 1.12
N ARG A 96 -20.91 9.48 0.52
CA ARG A 96 -19.98 10.53 0.14
C ARG A 96 -19.61 11.42 1.35
N VAL A 97 -18.32 11.64 1.54
CA VAL A 97 -17.75 12.65 2.44
C VAL A 97 -16.77 13.52 1.65
N THR A 98 -16.54 14.75 2.12
CA THR A 98 -15.53 15.64 1.52
C THR A 98 -14.37 15.78 2.49
N VAL A 99 -13.17 15.44 2.03
CA VAL A 99 -11.94 15.44 2.84
C VAL A 99 -10.87 16.30 2.18
N ASP A 100 -9.90 16.75 2.98
CA ASP A 100 -8.72 17.41 2.44
C ASP A 100 -7.86 16.36 1.71
N SER A 101 -7.12 16.78 0.69
CA SER A 101 -6.25 15.90 -0.07
C SER A 101 -4.78 16.31 0.00
N THR A 102 -3.92 15.33 -0.20
CA THR A 102 -2.47 15.46 -0.37
C THR A 102 -2.00 14.61 -1.55
N ASN A 103 -0.73 14.69 -1.89
CA ASN A 103 -0.10 13.84 -2.90
C ASN A 103 1.31 13.43 -2.46
N LEU A 104 1.94 12.53 -3.22
CA LEU A 104 3.26 12.02 -2.89
C LEU A 104 4.34 13.12 -2.83
N HIS A 105 4.25 14.14 -3.69
CA HIS A 105 5.21 15.25 -3.71
C HIS A 105 5.17 16.03 -2.39
N GLU A 106 3.98 16.40 -1.92
CA GLU A 106 3.82 17.11 -0.64
C GLU A 106 4.31 16.27 0.54
N LEU A 107 4.01 14.98 0.56
CA LEU A 107 4.48 14.09 1.63
C LEU A 107 6.01 13.97 1.64
N ILE A 108 6.65 13.84 0.47
CA ILE A 108 8.11 13.80 0.35
C ILE A 108 8.73 15.13 0.76
N LEU A 109 8.11 16.26 0.37
CA LEU A 109 8.59 17.59 0.72
C LEU A 109 8.55 17.82 2.23
N GLU A 110 7.47 17.38 2.90
CA GLU A 110 7.24 17.60 4.32
C GLU A 110 8.00 16.60 5.21
N TYR A 111 8.02 15.32 4.86
CA TYR A 111 8.52 14.24 5.72
C TYR A 111 9.80 13.58 5.22
N GLY A 112 10.24 13.90 4.00
CA GLY A 112 11.39 13.28 3.35
C GLY A 112 11.03 12.03 2.54
N VAL A 113 12.03 11.45 1.87
CA VAL A 113 11.84 10.24 1.05
C VAL A 113 11.88 9.01 1.95
N PRO A 114 10.82 8.17 1.97
CA PRO A 114 10.78 7.00 2.84
C PRO A 114 11.69 5.89 2.32
N HIS A 115 12.07 4.96 3.20
CA HIS A 115 12.72 3.70 2.85
C HIS A 115 11.77 2.80 2.05
N TYR A 116 10.50 2.75 2.47
CA TYR A 116 9.45 1.95 1.89
C TYR A 116 8.15 2.76 1.72
N LEU A 117 7.48 2.60 0.58
CA LEU A 117 6.19 3.22 0.27
C LEU A 117 5.19 2.12 -0.08
N LYS A 118 4.16 1.96 0.74
CA LYS A 118 2.99 1.11 0.47
C LYS A 118 1.85 1.96 -0.07
N VAL A 119 1.20 1.48 -1.12
CA VAL A 119 0.09 2.15 -1.80
C VAL A 119 -1.04 1.15 -2.01
N ASP A 120 -2.17 1.42 -1.38
CA ASP A 120 -3.40 0.65 -1.51
C ASP A 120 -4.59 1.62 -1.38
N LEU A 121 -4.96 2.25 -2.50
CA LEU A 121 -5.88 3.38 -2.53
C LEU A 121 -7.15 3.11 -3.33
N GLU A 122 -7.43 1.83 -3.59
CA GLU A 122 -8.64 1.37 -4.26
C GLU A 122 -8.92 2.12 -5.58
N GLY A 123 -7.90 2.21 -6.45
CA GLY A 123 -7.98 2.76 -7.80
C GLY A 123 -7.38 4.15 -7.99
N CYS A 124 -6.76 4.73 -6.97
CA CYS A 124 -5.96 5.95 -7.07
C CYS A 124 -4.44 5.68 -7.10
N ASP A 125 -4.05 4.41 -7.09
CA ASP A 125 -2.69 3.88 -7.03
C ASP A 125 -1.84 4.35 -8.22
N LEU A 126 -2.43 4.39 -9.41
CA LEU A 126 -1.75 4.85 -10.63
C LEU A 126 -1.26 6.30 -10.52
N PHE A 127 -2.00 7.18 -9.84
CA PHE A 127 -1.58 8.57 -9.64
C PHE A 127 -0.29 8.64 -8.82
N VAL A 128 -0.18 7.79 -7.80
CA VAL A 128 1.03 7.71 -6.96
C VAL A 128 2.20 7.14 -7.77
N ALA A 129 1.97 6.12 -8.59
CA ALA A 129 3.02 5.57 -9.48
C ALA A 129 3.51 6.62 -10.48
N LYS A 130 2.61 7.41 -11.07
CA LYS A 130 2.95 8.53 -11.95
C LYS A 130 3.80 9.58 -11.23
N HIS A 131 3.34 10.09 -10.08
CA HIS A 131 4.10 11.07 -9.29
C HIS A 131 5.46 10.53 -8.85
N LEU A 132 5.54 9.25 -8.50
CA LEU A 132 6.79 8.61 -8.15
C LEU A 132 7.81 8.68 -9.30
N SER A 133 7.37 8.57 -10.56
CA SER A 133 8.24 8.69 -11.73
C SER A 133 8.77 10.11 -11.97
N GLU A 134 8.08 11.12 -11.43
CA GLU A 134 8.44 12.54 -11.51
C GLU A 134 9.39 12.96 -10.39
N CYS A 135 9.50 12.15 -9.32
CA CYS A 135 10.37 12.42 -8.18
C CYS A 135 11.86 12.19 -8.52
N GLU A 136 12.73 13.12 -8.11
CA GLU A 136 14.19 12.98 -8.27
C GLU A 136 14.74 11.84 -7.41
N LEU A 137 14.47 11.88 -6.11
CA LEU A 137 14.79 10.82 -5.16
C LEU A 137 13.56 9.95 -4.93
N LYS A 138 13.74 8.63 -4.89
CA LYS A 138 12.66 7.65 -4.80
C LYS A 138 12.91 6.68 -3.64
N PRO A 139 11.86 6.08 -3.06
CA PRO A 139 12.00 5.04 -2.05
C PRO A 139 12.83 3.86 -2.58
N LYS A 140 13.57 3.19 -1.69
CA LYS A 140 14.31 1.98 -2.08
C LYS A 140 13.35 0.86 -2.46
N PHE A 141 12.22 0.77 -1.75
CA PHE A 141 11.21 -0.25 -1.91
C PHE A 141 9.82 0.35 -2.04
N VAL A 142 8.97 -0.29 -2.83
CA VAL A 142 7.55 0.08 -2.97
C VAL A 142 6.66 -1.16 -3.02
N SER A 143 5.39 -1.00 -2.64
CA SER A 143 4.31 -1.94 -2.92
C SER A 143 3.08 -1.20 -3.42
N PHE A 144 2.42 -1.77 -4.43
CA PHE A 144 1.20 -1.24 -5.04
C PHE A 144 0.16 -2.36 -5.18
N GLU A 145 -1.09 -2.07 -4.79
CA GLU A 145 -2.25 -2.87 -5.19
C GLU A 145 -2.34 -2.88 -6.72
N THR A 146 -2.56 -4.04 -7.34
CA THR A 146 -2.66 -4.15 -8.81
C THR A 146 -4.00 -4.70 -9.30
N SER A 147 -5.01 -4.78 -8.43
CA SER A 147 -6.29 -5.41 -8.75
C SER A 147 -7.04 -4.73 -9.89
N LYS A 148 -6.83 -3.42 -10.06
CA LYS A 148 -7.57 -2.58 -11.02
C LYS A 148 -7.06 -2.75 -12.46
N ARG A 149 -7.79 -2.21 -13.44
CA ARG A 149 -7.52 -2.44 -14.89
C ARG A 149 -6.28 -1.72 -15.42
N ASP A 150 -5.82 -0.71 -14.70
CA ASP A 150 -4.71 0.17 -15.03
C ASP A 150 -3.36 -0.34 -14.52
N TYR A 151 -3.27 -1.59 -14.05
CA TYR A 151 -2.04 -2.21 -13.56
C TYR A 151 -0.85 -2.05 -14.52
N PHE A 152 -1.07 -2.10 -15.85
CA PHE A 152 -0.01 -1.87 -16.83
C PHE A 152 0.70 -0.52 -16.64
N GLY A 153 -0.05 0.51 -16.26
CA GLY A 153 0.47 1.84 -15.95
C GLY A 153 1.35 1.81 -14.70
N ILE A 154 0.93 1.11 -13.63
CA ILE A 154 1.73 0.95 -12.41
C ILE A 154 3.08 0.30 -12.75
N PHE A 155 3.08 -0.86 -13.41
CA PHE A 155 4.30 -1.54 -13.84
C PHE A 155 5.20 -0.62 -14.69
N SER A 156 4.61 0.09 -15.65
CA SER A 156 5.36 0.99 -16.54
C SER A 156 6.01 2.15 -15.77
N TYR A 157 5.27 2.79 -14.87
CA TYR A 157 5.78 3.89 -14.06
C TYR A 157 6.86 3.43 -13.09
N LEU A 158 6.74 2.24 -12.50
CA LEU A 158 7.80 1.66 -11.68
C LEU A 158 9.06 1.39 -12.51
N TYR A 159 8.93 0.84 -13.71
CA TYR A 159 10.08 0.61 -14.59
C TYR A 159 10.81 1.90 -14.96
N VAL A 160 10.11 2.93 -15.47
CA VAL A 160 10.74 4.21 -15.85
C VAL A 160 11.23 5.00 -14.64
N SER A 161 10.72 4.70 -13.44
CA SER A 161 11.25 5.24 -12.18
C SER A 161 12.61 4.68 -11.79
N GLY A 162 13.07 3.60 -12.45
CA GLY A 162 14.37 2.97 -12.21
C GLY A 162 14.34 1.75 -11.27
N TYR A 163 13.15 1.21 -10.96
CA TYR A 163 13.07 -0.05 -10.21
C TYR A 163 13.48 -1.22 -11.12
N THR A 164 14.38 -2.07 -10.63
CA THR A 164 15.01 -3.14 -11.41
C THR A 164 14.56 -4.54 -10.98
N GLY A 165 14.12 -4.70 -9.73
CA GLY A 165 13.62 -5.96 -9.19
C GLY A 165 12.15 -5.88 -8.83
N PHE A 166 11.37 -6.90 -9.18
CA PHE A 166 9.93 -6.99 -8.91
C PHE A 166 9.56 -8.30 -8.21
N GLN A 167 8.58 -8.29 -7.32
CA GLN A 167 7.94 -9.48 -6.77
C GLN A 167 6.42 -9.36 -6.83
N LEU A 168 5.75 -10.47 -7.15
CA LEU A 168 4.30 -10.58 -7.10
C LEU A 168 3.91 -11.32 -5.82
N ILE A 169 3.15 -10.65 -4.97
CA ILE A 169 2.83 -11.12 -3.62
C ILE A 169 1.34 -11.38 -3.54
N ASN A 170 0.94 -12.64 -3.36
CA ASN A 170 -0.46 -12.99 -3.20
C ASN A 170 -0.92 -12.65 -1.77
N GLN A 171 -1.83 -11.69 -1.68
CA GLN A 171 -2.28 -11.09 -0.44
C GLN A 171 -3.20 -12.02 0.36
N ALA A 172 -3.94 -12.90 -0.32
CA ALA A 172 -4.78 -13.91 0.34
C ALA A 172 -3.98 -14.92 1.19
N ASN A 173 -2.66 -15.01 0.99
CA ASN A 173 -1.80 -15.89 1.77
C ASN A 173 -1.24 -15.23 3.03
N ASN A 174 -1.45 -13.93 3.25
CA ASN A 174 -0.84 -13.20 4.36
C ASN A 174 -1.22 -13.75 5.74
N PRO A 175 -2.49 -14.14 6.02
CA PRO A 175 -2.84 -14.80 7.27
C PRO A 175 -2.06 -16.08 7.59
N ASN A 176 -1.50 -16.74 6.56
CA ASN A 176 -0.71 -17.96 6.70
C ASN A 176 0.80 -17.70 6.73
N ARG A 177 1.26 -16.45 6.60
CA ARG A 177 2.68 -16.11 6.67
C ARG A 177 3.12 -16.09 8.12
N VAL A 178 4.21 -16.80 8.38
CA VAL A 178 4.81 -16.88 9.70
C VAL A 178 6.11 -16.09 9.70
N ILE A 179 6.23 -15.14 10.63
CA ILE A 179 7.49 -14.43 10.87
C ILE A 179 8.50 -15.44 11.43
N PRO A 180 9.67 -15.60 10.80
CA PRO A 180 10.68 -16.52 11.31
C PRO A 180 11.10 -16.12 12.72
N LYS A 181 11.18 -17.09 13.65
CA LYS A 181 11.66 -16.85 15.04
C LYS A 181 13.08 -16.26 15.13
N THR A 182 13.82 -16.30 14.03
CA THR A 182 15.17 -15.73 13.91
C THR A 182 15.15 -14.25 13.50
N ALA A 183 13.99 -13.68 13.18
CA ALA A 183 13.84 -12.25 12.93
C ALA A 183 14.06 -11.50 14.25
N THR A 184 15.17 -10.78 14.35
CA THR A 184 15.57 -10.07 15.59
C THR A 184 15.12 -8.62 15.59
N ASP A 185 14.61 -8.14 14.46
CA ASP A 185 14.16 -6.78 14.24
C ASP A 185 12.66 -6.58 14.50
N VAL A 186 11.88 -7.67 14.65
CA VAL A 186 10.47 -7.60 15.05
C VAL A 186 10.39 -7.65 16.58
N LYS A 187 9.82 -6.62 17.21
CA LYS A 187 9.70 -6.54 18.68
C LYS A 187 8.58 -7.41 19.28
N ASP A 188 7.68 -7.91 18.45
CA ASP A 188 6.58 -8.80 18.85
C ASP A 188 6.73 -10.16 18.16
N ASP A 189 7.25 -11.13 18.92
CA ASP A 189 7.49 -12.50 18.45
C ASP A 189 6.20 -13.26 18.04
N ASN A 190 5.02 -12.72 18.36
CA ASN A 190 3.72 -13.33 18.06
C ASN A 190 2.89 -12.52 17.07
N PHE A 191 3.50 -11.58 16.33
CA PHE A 191 2.76 -10.80 15.34
C PHE A 191 2.17 -11.72 14.26
N ILE A 192 0.87 -11.57 13.99
CA ILE A 192 0.13 -12.34 12.99
C ILE A 192 -0.41 -11.34 11.96
N PHE A 193 -0.11 -11.59 10.68
CA PHE A 193 -0.71 -10.82 9.59
C PHE A 193 -2.20 -11.14 9.50
N SER A 194 -3.02 -10.11 9.37
CA SER A 194 -4.45 -10.24 9.11
C SER A 194 -4.72 -10.43 7.60
N GLU A 195 -5.99 -10.60 7.24
CA GLU A 195 -6.43 -10.57 5.84
C GLU A 195 -6.31 -9.18 5.18
N PHE A 196 -6.12 -8.13 5.99
CA PHE A 196 -5.94 -6.73 5.56
C PHE A 196 -4.48 -6.28 5.56
N SER A 197 -3.54 -7.14 5.97
CA SER A 197 -2.11 -6.80 5.93
C SER A 197 -1.53 -7.03 4.54
N SER A 198 -0.55 -6.24 4.11
CA SER A 198 0.24 -6.50 2.90
C SER A 198 1.35 -7.55 3.10
N GLY A 199 1.64 -7.91 4.35
CA GLY A 199 2.62 -8.94 4.70
C GLY A 199 4.06 -8.42 4.83
N PHE A 200 5.04 -9.26 4.47
CA PHE A 200 6.45 -8.88 4.44
C PHE A 200 6.72 -7.77 3.42
N PHE A 201 7.68 -6.89 3.73
CA PHE A 201 8.05 -5.76 2.88
C PHE A 201 9.57 -5.61 2.76
N GLY A 202 10.01 -4.88 1.72
CA GLY A 202 11.43 -4.55 1.52
C GLY A 202 12.35 -5.77 1.55
N GLU A 203 13.33 -5.74 2.45
CA GLU A 203 14.34 -6.80 2.62
C GLU A 203 13.80 -8.09 3.27
N ASP A 204 12.60 -8.06 3.86
CA ASP A 204 11.97 -9.26 4.45
C ASP A 204 11.41 -10.21 3.38
N LEU A 205 11.27 -9.72 2.13
CA LEU A 205 10.80 -10.51 1.02
C LEU A 205 11.84 -11.57 0.59
N PRO A 206 11.42 -12.78 0.14
CA PRO A 206 12.33 -13.83 -0.25
C PRO A 206 13.33 -13.41 -1.33
N LYS A 207 14.64 -13.50 -1.03
CA LYS A 207 15.70 -12.96 -1.89
C LYS A 207 15.81 -13.63 -3.27
N ASP A 208 15.35 -14.87 -3.38
CA ASP A 208 15.38 -15.70 -4.58
C ASP A 208 14.16 -15.50 -5.51
N LYS A 209 13.20 -14.65 -5.12
CA LYS A 209 11.95 -14.44 -5.88
C LYS A 209 11.89 -13.12 -6.65
N TRP A 210 12.95 -12.32 -6.64
CA TRP A 210 13.02 -11.07 -7.41
C TRP A 210 13.13 -11.36 -8.92
N LEU A 211 12.26 -10.73 -9.69
CA LEU A 211 12.10 -10.89 -11.14
C LEU A 211 12.50 -9.61 -11.87
N THR A 212 12.79 -9.73 -13.17
CA THR A 212 12.86 -8.55 -14.04
C THR A 212 11.47 -7.94 -14.26
N PHE A 213 11.44 -6.74 -14.83
CA PHE A 213 10.21 -6.09 -15.27
C PHE A 213 9.41 -6.98 -16.25
N GLU A 214 10.06 -7.53 -17.28
CA GLU A 214 9.39 -8.34 -18.31
C GLU A 214 8.83 -9.63 -17.72
N GLU A 215 9.59 -10.30 -16.86
CA GLU A 215 9.18 -11.53 -16.19
C GLU A 215 7.99 -11.30 -15.27
N SER A 216 8.05 -10.25 -14.44
CA SER A 216 6.98 -9.92 -13.50
C SER A 216 5.69 -9.54 -14.22
N LEU A 217 5.75 -8.65 -15.20
CA LEU A 217 4.58 -8.24 -15.98
C LEU A 217 3.98 -9.44 -16.73
N THR A 218 4.79 -10.29 -17.36
CA THR A 218 4.33 -11.50 -18.05
C THR A 218 3.62 -12.46 -17.10
N ARG A 219 4.18 -12.70 -15.90
CA ARG A 219 3.55 -13.58 -14.90
C ARG A 219 2.25 -12.99 -14.36
N TYR A 220 2.21 -11.67 -14.16
CA TYR A 220 1.01 -10.99 -13.69
C TYR A 220 -0.13 -11.08 -14.72
N ILE A 221 0.16 -10.88 -16.02
CA ILE A 221 -0.84 -11.03 -17.10
C ILE A 221 -1.42 -12.46 -17.10
N LYS A 222 -0.55 -13.48 -17.04
CA LYS A 222 -0.99 -14.89 -16.98
C LYS A 222 -1.86 -15.16 -15.76
N TYR A 223 -1.51 -14.60 -14.60
CA TYR A 223 -2.33 -14.70 -13.39
C TYR A 223 -3.71 -14.06 -13.61
N LYS A 224 -3.78 -12.87 -14.21
CA LYS A 224 -5.05 -12.19 -14.47
C LYS A 224 -5.95 -12.96 -15.44
N GLU A 225 -5.38 -13.54 -16.49
CA GLU A 225 -6.11 -14.42 -17.41
C GLU A 225 -6.69 -15.64 -16.67
N LEU A 226 -5.86 -16.34 -15.88
CA LEU A 226 -6.32 -17.49 -15.10
C LEU A 226 -7.40 -17.10 -14.08
N LYS A 227 -7.23 -15.97 -13.39
CA LYS A 227 -8.20 -15.45 -12.43
C LYS A 227 -9.55 -15.11 -13.07
N GLN A 228 -9.56 -14.59 -14.29
CA GLN A 228 -10.82 -14.32 -15.02
C GLN A 228 -11.55 -15.60 -15.43
N ILE A 229 -10.80 -16.67 -15.69
CA ILE A 229 -11.36 -17.99 -16.02
C ILE A 229 -11.93 -18.65 -14.76
N ASP A 230 -11.15 -18.67 -13.67
CA ASP A 230 -11.52 -19.30 -12.41
C ASP A 230 -10.78 -18.63 -11.25
N ASN A 231 -11.50 -17.83 -10.46
CA ASN A 231 -10.93 -17.12 -9.31
C ASN A 231 -10.95 -17.93 -8.01
N VAL A 232 -11.49 -19.15 -8.03
CA VAL A 232 -11.61 -20.05 -6.87
C VAL A 232 -10.42 -21.01 -6.87
N GLU A 233 -10.15 -21.68 -7.99
CA GLU A 233 -9.16 -22.75 -8.06
C GLU A 233 -7.88 -22.35 -8.82
N LEU A 234 -7.98 -21.55 -9.87
CA LEU A 234 -6.81 -21.23 -10.73
C LEU A 234 -6.11 -19.92 -10.32
N GLY A 235 -6.88 -18.85 -10.09
CA GLY A 235 -6.39 -17.51 -9.80
C GLY A 235 -6.89 -16.97 -8.47
N LEU A 236 -6.53 -17.63 -7.37
CA LEU A 236 -6.94 -17.28 -6.01
C LEU A 236 -6.37 -15.91 -5.57
N GLY A 237 -7.16 -15.17 -4.79
CA GLY A 237 -6.72 -13.94 -4.11
C GLY A 237 -6.53 -12.75 -5.04
N TRP A 238 -5.63 -11.84 -4.69
CA TRP A 238 -5.12 -10.78 -5.55
C TRP A 238 -3.62 -10.65 -5.32
N LEU A 239 -2.93 -10.03 -6.27
CA LEU A 239 -1.49 -9.82 -6.16
C LEU A 239 -1.19 -8.33 -6.03
N ASP A 240 -0.26 -8.02 -5.14
CA ASP A 240 0.40 -6.73 -5.15
C ASP A 240 1.74 -6.88 -5.85
N VAL A 241 2.19 -5.79 -6.47
CA VAL A 241 3.53 -5.70 -7.03
C VAL A 241 4.42 -4.96 -6.04
N HIS A 242 5.44 -5.65 -5.56
CA HIS A 242 6.54 -5.02 -4.85
C HIS A 242 7.68 -4.77 -5.82
N ALA A 243 8.34 -3.62 -5.70
CA ALA A 243 9.51 -3.30 -6.51
C ALA A 243 10.65 -2.74 -5.66
N ARG A 244 11.89 -2.95 -6.12
CA ARG A 244 13.10 -2.43 -5.48
C ARG A 244 14.07 -1.78 -6.47
N MET A 245 14.84 -0.84 -5.94
CA MET A 245 16.08 -0.36 -6.55
C MET A 245 17.26 -1.14 -5.97
N ASP A 246 18.29 -1.37 -6.79
CA ASP A 246 19.55 -2.00 -6.36
C ASP A 246 20.45 -1.03 -5.58
#